data_AF-A0A8J4VAX5-F1
#
_entry.id   AF-A0A8J4VAX5-F1
#
_cell.length_a   1.000
_cell.length_b   1.000
_cell.length_c   1.000
_cell.angle_alpha   90.00
_cell.angle_beta   90.00
_cell.angle_gamma   90.00
#
_symmetry.space_group_name_H-M   'P 1'
#
loop_
_entity.id
_entity.type
_entity.pdbx_description
1 polymer ?
#
loop_
_entity_poly.entity_id
_entity_poly.type
_entity_poly.pdbx_seq_one_letter_code
_entity_poly.pdbx_strand_id
1 'polypeptide(L)'
;MNKYWQNSIILILTILFVLNSVDATLYQCFADTTKPSTCNTNGLAIRVCPTILNCLEYLSSIKNLNSTSQFKISLPNPYYSSSTSCNLSFSFAIGLTISNVGDQTPIVDCQYRSPFIKSGSSLTVNGLHITNAINSAITAPPSQSVVSIYQTTFTNCSGVDGGALSISYPTSLTVYFSFFTNNSATGLGGAIYASTTNVFRSSFSNNTATSMGGAIYSQELTVQTSGFIGNIAQQGGGGAIFSLETHISGSTLRNNSAPQGGAIDTEFIGADSNSIYENTAQQGGAIYIRSSIRQNQMTNCKIYNNTVTSDGGALYIYSASTQSELDLTKTSIFDNKAANIGGAFYFNQTSTSFLFNGNVYNNTALNPKYADNSVAQEFGCDDSSFANCNFCSSINCNTCQKNKGICLKEQGSNEKNDEDDVGKKRGGGGSSEDDVPVLCLLSSFGCDHGTCSLKANNTFTCSCSSGYSGSKCNNGGSSSSSNSSSSEPAPTPTITPKPSKSKKDKALAISLPIVFVFLGIIFLVVVYFILKKKRPTEQGYSALPIQVESS
;
A
#
# COMPACT_ATOMS: atom_id res chain seq x y z
N MET A 1 -6.90 0.61 13.77
CA MET A 1 -7.19 -0.73 14.34
C MET A 1 -5.94 -1.29 15.01
N ASN A 2 -6.06 -1.83 16.22
CA ASN A 2 -4.93 -2.18 17.08
C ASN A 2 -4.11 -3.37 16.51
N LYS A 3 -2.78 -3.32 16.59
CA LYS A 3 -1.81 -4.31 16.04
C LYS A 3 -2.10 -5.76 16.51
N TYR A 4 -2.78 -5.90 17.64
CA TYR A 4 -3.28 -7.16 18.18
C TYR A 4 -4.42 -7.78 17.35
N TRP A 5 -5.32 -6.99 16.78
CA TRP A 5 -6.42 -7.51 15.95
C TRP A 5 -5.91 -8.07 14.61
N GLN A 6 -4.89 -7.46 14.00
CA GLN A 6 -4.31 -7.95 12.74
C GLN A 6 -3.55 -9.27 12.89
N ASN A 7 -2.76 -9.42 13.96
CA ASN A 7 -2.12 -10.70 14.27
C ASN A 7 -3.16 -11.77 14.63
N SER A 8 -4.25 -11.40 15.30
CA SER A 8 -5.37 -12.30 15.54
C SER A 8 -6.08 -12.71 14.26
N ILE A 9 -6.24 -11.83 13.26
CA ILE A 9 -6.85 -12.19 11.97
C ILE A 9 -5.96 -13.13 11.16
N ILE A 10 -4.64 -12.88 11.10
CA ILE A 10 -3.70 -13.80 10.42
C ILE A 10 -3.68 -15.16 11.12
N LEU A 11 -3.66 -15.16 12.46
CA LEU A 11 -3.73 -16.37 13.26
C LEU A 11 -5.08 -17.09 13.07
N ILE A 12 -6.20 -16.36 13.00
CA ILE A 12 -7.53 -16.90 12.72
C ILE A 12 -7.62 -17.45 11.29
N LEU A 13 -7.02 -16.81 10.29
CA LEU A 13 -6.97 -17.28 8.91
C LEU A 13 -6.08 -18.53 8.76
N THR A 14 -4.92 -18.56 9.41
CA THR A 14 -4.08 -19.77 9.46
C THR A 14 -4.74 -20.89 10.26
N ILE A 15 -5.41 -20.58 11.37
CA ILE A 15 -6.19 -21.54 12.14
C ILE A 15 -7.42 -22.01 11.35
N LEU A 16 -8.12 -21.17 10.61
CA LEU A 16 -9.24 -21.56 9.72
C LEU A 16 -8.74 -22.43 8.56
N PHE A 17 -7.58 -22.10 7.99
CA PHE A 17 -6.91 -22.91 6.96
C PHE A 17 -6.54 -24.30 7.51
N VAL A 18 -6.03 -24.37 8.74
CA VAL A 18 -5.70 -25.64 9.41
C VAL A 18 -6.94 -26.38 9.91
N LEU A 19 -7.99 -25.70 10.38
CA LEU A 19 -9.23 -26.33 10.89
C LEU A 19 -10.14 -26.83 9.75
N ASN A 20 -10.19 -26.14 8.61
CA ASN A 20 -10.86 -26.65 7.41
C ASN A 20 -10.13 -27.86 6.79
N SER A 21 -8.92 -28.19 7.24
CA SER A 21 -8.14 -29.32 6.72
C SER A 21 -8.42 -30.65 7.42
N VAL A 22 -9.23 -30.67 8.48
CA VAL A 22 -9.38 -31.86 9.33
C VAL A 22 -10.32 -32.93 8.71
N ASP A 23 -11.18 -32.57 7.74
CA ASP A 23 -12.06 -33.50 6.99
C ASP A 23 -12.02 -33.29 5.46
N ALA A 24 -10.95 -32.69 4.92
CA ALA A 24 -10.81 -32.40 3.49
C ALA A 24 -10.22 -33.58 2.71
N THR A 25 -10.89 -34.03 1.65
CA THR A 25 -10.31 -35.00 0.70
C THR A 25 -9.28 -34.28 -0.18
N LEU A 26 -7.98 -34.50 0.07
CA LEU A 26 -6.89 -33.94 -0.71
C LEU A 26 -6.53 -34.82 -1.90
N TYR A 27 -6.60 -34.25 -3.11
CA TYR A 27 -6.09 -34.86 -4.33
C TYR A 27 -4.78 -34.17 -4.72
N GLN A 28 -3.66 -34.86 -4.51
CA GLN A 28 -2.32 -34.27 -4.67
C GLN A 28 -1.55 -34.92 -5.81
N CYS A 29 -1.06 -34.09 -6.72
CA CYS A 29 -0.17 -34.45 -7.81
C CYS A 29 1.23 -33.89 -7.60
N PHE A 30 2.25 -34.62 -8.03
CA PHE A 30 3.63 -34.15 -8.11
C PHE A 30 4.05 -34.10 -9.58
N ALA A 31 4.39 -32.91 -10.09
CA ALA A 31 4.89 -32.75 -11.45
C ALA A 31 6.42 -32.87 -11.45
N ASP A 32 6.94 -34.09 -11.45
CA ASP A 32 8.36 -34.39 -11.51
C ASP A 32 8.82 -34.58 -12.97
N THR A 33 9.84 -33.81 -13.39
CA THR A 33 10.44 -33.86 -14.73
C THR A 33 11.61 -34.86 -14.81
N THR A 34 12.08 -35.38 -13.67
CA THR A 34 13.24 -36.26 -13.55
C THR A 34 12.88 -37.71 -13.23
N LYS A 35 11.69 -37.93 -12.64
CA LYS A 35 11.18 -39.25 -12.24
C LYS A 35 9.70 -39.38 -12.60
N PRO A 36 9.12 -40.59 -12.55
CA PRO A 36 7.69 -40.76 -12.74
C PRO A 36 6.91 -39.96 -11.70
N SER A 37 6.32 -38.85 -12.13
CA SER A 37 5.33 -38.08 -11.38
C SER A 37 4.22 -38.97 -10.81
N THR A 38 3.68 -38.61 -9.65
CA THR A 38 2.58 -39.36 -9.03
C THR A 38 1.43 -38.44 -8.65
N CYS A 39 0.20 -38.84 -8.99
CA CYS A 39 -1.01 -38.28 -8.38
C CYS A 39 -1.60 -39.28 -7.39
N ASN A 40 -1.63 -38.92 -6.11
CA ASN A 40 -2.29 -39.68 -5.06
C ASN A 40 -3.69 -39.11 -4.84
N THR A 41 -4.67 -39.99 -4.98
CA THR A 41 -6.08 -39.69 -4.84
C THR A 41 -6.67 -40.79 -3.96
N ASN A 42 -7.25 -40.42 -2.82
CA ASN A 42 -7.75 -41.35 -1.81
C ASN A 42 -8.53 -42.53 -2.44
N GLY A 43 -7.92 -43.72 -2.48
CA GLY A 43 -8.54 -44.96 -2.96
C GLY A 43 -8.52 -45.21 -4.48
N LEU A 44 -7.82 -44.40 -5.28
CA LEU A 44 -7.68 -44.56 -6.73
C LEU A 44 -6.24 -44.93 -7.12
N ALA A 45 -6.07 -45.59 -8.28
CA ALA A 45 -4.76 -46.02 -8.76
C ALA A 45 -3.83 -44.82 -9.03
N ILE A 46 -2.58 -44.93 -8.55
CA ILE A 46 -1.53 -43.92 -8.79
C ILE A 46 -1.36 -43.73 -10.29
N ARG A 47 -1.53 -42.49 -10.77
CA ARG A 47 -1.36 -42.13 -12.18
C ARG A 47 -0.09 -41.30 -12.37
N VAL A 48 0.57 -41.50 -13.52
CA VAL A 48 1.77 -40.77 -13.90
C VAL A 48 1.40 -39.45 -14.57
N CYS A 49 1.98 -38.34 -14.12
CA CYS A 49 1.68 -36.98 -14.61
C CYS A 49 2.97 -36.13 -14.80
N PRO A 50 3.78 -36.38 -15.84
CA PRO A 50 5.16 -35.87 -15.97
C PRO A 50 5.25 -34.34 -16.13
N THR A 51 4.14 -33.66 -16.42
CA THR A 51 4.08 -32.21 -16.61
C THR A 51 2.94 -31.61 -15.80
N ILE A 52 2.97 -30.29 -15.57
CA ILE A 52 1.88 -29.57 -14.88
C ILE A 52 0.56 -29.77 -15.65
N LEU A 53 0.60 -29.72 -16.98
CA LEU A 53 -0.56 -29.98 -17.83
C LEU A 53 -1.16 -31.37 -17.58
N ASN A 54 -0.35 -32.43 -17.54
CA ASN A 54 -0.87 -33.78 -17.29
C ASN A 54 -1.47 -33.93 -15.89
N CYS A 55 -0.91 -33.26 -14.88
CA CYS A 55 -1.51 -33.21 -13.55
C CYS A 55 -2.91 -32.56 -13.61
N LEU A 56 -3.04 -31.44 -14.34
CA LEU A 56 -4.31 -30.74 -14.51
C LEU A 56 -5.35 -31.59 -15.26
N GLU A 57 -4.95 -32.25 -16.34
CA GLU A 57 -5.80 -33.18 -17.11
C GLU A 57 -6.30 -34.35 -16.25
N TYR A 58 -5.45 -34.86 -15.35
CA TYR A 58 -5.87 -35.90 -14.44
C TYR A 58 -6.86 -35.39 -13.38
N LEU A 59 -6.55 -34.26 -12.74
CA LEU A 59 -7.44 -33.66 -11.73
C LEU A 59 -8.80 -33.28 -12.33
N SER A 60 -8.83 -32.82 -13.58
CA SER A 60 -10.08 -32.50 -14.29
C SER A 60 -10.95 -33.74 -14.56
N SER A 61 -10.37 -34.93 -14.59
CA SER A 61 -11.09 -36.20 -14.83
C SER A 61 -11.79 -36.75 -13.58
N ILE A 62 -11.47 -36.24 -12.39
CA ILE A 62 -11.98 -36.76 -11.12
C ILE A 62 -13.46 -36.42 -10.97
N LYS A 63 -14.28 -37.47 -10.79
CA LYS A 63 -15.73 -37.36 -10.52
C LYS A 63 -15.98 -37.54 -9.01
N ASN A 64 -17.14 -37.08 -8.54
CA ASN A 64 -17.59 -37.17 -7.13
C ASN A 64 -16.84 -36.26 -6.15
N LEU A 65 -16.57 -35.01 -6.54
CA LEU A 65 -16.04 -34.00 -5.64
C LEU A 65 -17.10 -33.55 -4.63
N ASN A 66 -16.71 -33.39 -3.38
CA ASN A 66 -17.54 -32.79 -2.34
C ASN A 66 -17.06 -31.36 -2.01
N SER A 67 -17.80 -30.65 -1.16
CA SER A 67 -17.48 -29.26 -0.80
C SER A 67 -16.16 -29.09 -0.01
N THR A 68 -15.58 -30.17 0.52
CA THR A 68 -14.29 -30.14 1.25
C THR A 68 -13.12 -30.63 0.39
N SER A 69 -13.36 -31.02 -0.86
CA SER A 69 -12.32 -31.53 -1.76
C SER A 69 -11.32 -30.44 -2.15
N GLN A 70 -10.03 -30.79 -2.16
CA GLN A 70 -8.95 -29.86 -2.49
C GLN A 70 -8.03 -30.43 -3.56
N PHE A 71 -7.69 -29.62 -4.55
CA PHE A 71 -6.73 -29.97 -5.60
C PHE A 71 -5.38 -29.32 -5.34
N LYS A 72 -4.31 -30.11 -5.39
CA LYS A 72 -2.94 -29.63 -5.21
C LYS A 72 -1.99 -30.20 -6.25
N ILE A 73 -1.20 -29.34 -6.89
CA ILE A 73 -0.05 -29.71 -7.71
C ILE A 73 1.23 -29.23 -6.99
N SER A 74 2.15 -30.16 -6.78
CA SER A 74 3.42 -29.95 -6.09
C SER A 74 4.54 -29.98 -7.11
N LEU A 75 5.41 -28.98 -7.08
CA LEU A 75 6.56 -28.84 -7.99
C LEU A 75 7.85 -29.12 -7.21
N PRO A 76 8.44 -30.32 -7.31
CA PRO A 76 9.67 -30.68 -6.59
C PRO A 76 10.96 -30.25 -7.30
N ASN A 77 10.91 -29.96 -8.61
CA ASN A 77 12.10 -29.67 -9.38
C ASN A 77 12.42 -28.16 -9.45
N PRO A 78 13.68 -27.78 -9.68
CA PRO A 78 14.06 -26.38 -9.74
C PRO A 78 13.65 -25.67 -11.03
N TYR A 79 13.35 -26.39 -12.12
CA TYR A 79 13.17 -25.77 -13.43
C TYR A 79 12.07 -26.42 -14.29
N TYR A 80 11.19 -25.58 -14.85
CA TYR A 80 10.05 -25.91 -15.69
C TYR A 80 9.97 -24.93 -16.87
N SER A 81 10.50 -25.31 -18.03
CA SER A 81 10.52 -24.45 -19.23
C SER A 81 9.89 -25.09 -20.47
N SER A 82 9.24 -26.24 -20.31
CA SER A 82 8.53 -26.87 -21.43
C SER A 82 7.28 -26.08 -21.78
N SER A 83 6.83 -26.16 -23.04
CA SER A 83 5.53 -25.60 -23.44
C SER A 83 4.35 -26.16 -22.64
N THR A 84 4.50 -27.34 -22.04
CA THR A 84 3.52 -28.01 -21.17
C THR A 84 3.55 -27.56 -19.71
N SER A 85 4.49 -26.68 -19.35
CA SER A 85 4.56 -26.04 -18.02
C SER A 85 3.86 -24.68 -17.99
N CYS A 86 3.56 -24.12 -19.17
CA CYS A 86 2.81 -22.89 -19.38
C CYS A 86 1.64 -23.15 -20.33
N ASN A 87 0.91 -22.10 -20.71
CA ASN A 87 -0.33 -22.18 -21.48
C ASN A 87 -1.39 -23.09 -20.85
N LEU A 88 -1.45 -23.06 -19.51
CA LEU A 88 -2.35 -23.91 -18.74
C LEU A 88 -3.71 -23.25 -18.63
N SER A 89 -4.78 -24.04 -18.62
CA SER A 89 -6.13 -23.55 -18.41
C SER A 89 -6.97 -24.55 -17.64
N PHE A 90 -7.76 -24.07 -16.69
CA PHE A 90 -8.71 -24.92 -15.97
C PHE A 90 -9.90 -24.13 -15.44
N SER A 91 -11.00 -24.84 -15.19
CA SER A 91 -12.17 -24.35 -14.48
C SER A 91 -12.78 -25.51 -13.71
N PHE A 92 -12.39 -25.63 -12.44
CA PHE A 92 -12.87 -26.65 -11.52
C PHE A 92 -14.00 -26.10 -10.63
N ALA A 93 -14.86 -26.99 -10.13
CA ALA A 93 -15.83 -26.62 -9.10
C ALA A 93 -15.15 -26.26 -7.76
N ILE A 94 -13.93 -26.74 -7.54
CA ILE A 94 -13.13 -26.52 -6.33
C ILE A 94 -11.82 -25.78 -6.67
N GLY A 95 -11.20 -25.15 -5.67
CA GLY A 95 -9.95 -24.42 -5.87
C GLY A 95 -8.74 -25.33 -6.13
N LEU A 96 -7.75 -24.79 -6.85
CA LEU A 96 -6.46 -25.42 -7.11
C LEU A 96 -5.34 -24.72 -6.33
N THR A 97 -4.45 -25.49 -5.73
CA THR A 97 -3.16 -25.00 -5.21
C THR A 97 -2.01 -25.52 -6.07
N ILE A 98 -1.11 -24.63 -6.52
CA ILE A 98 0.17 -24.99 -7.12
C ILE A 98 1.27 -24.49 -6.19
N SER A 99 2.11 -25.39 -5.70
CA SER A 99 3.12 -25.02 -4.70
C SER A 99 4.44 -25.75 -4.84
N ASN A 100 5.51 -25.10 -4.40
CA ASN A 100 6.78 -25.76 -4.15
C ASN A 100 6.68 -26.83 -3.04
N VAL A 101 7.48 -27.89 -3.16
CA VAL A 101 7.69 -28.93 -2.12
C VAL A 101 9.17 -29.25 -1.86
N GLY A 102 10.10 -28.64 -2.60
CA GLY A 102 11.54 -28.82 -2.45
C GLY A 102 12.24 -27.62 -1.81
N ASP A 103 13.54 -27.76 -1.56
CA ASP A 103 14.36 -26.73 -0.90
C ASP A 103 14.64 -25.52 -1.80
N GLN A 104 14.55 -25.69 -3.12
CA GLN A 104 14.73 -24.64 -4.10
C GLN A 104 13.39 -24.17 -4.66
N THR A 105 13.23 -22.86 -4.84
CA THR A 105 12.07 -22.26 -5.50
C THR A 105 12.03 -22.67 -6.98
N PRO A 106 10.97 -23.37 -7.44
CA PRO A 106 10.83 -23.77 -8.83
C PRO A 106 10.70 -22.56 -9.75
N ILE A 107 11.49 -22.54 -10.81
CA ILE A 107 11.39 -21.55 -11.89
C ILE A 107 10.49 -22.12 -12.98
N VAL A 108 9.37 -21.43 -13.24
CA VAL A 108 8.48 -21.66 -14.37
C VAL A 108 8.76 -20.59 -15.43
N ASP A 109 9.53 -20.96 -16.45
CA ASP A 109 9.92 -20.08 -17.56
C ASP A 109 9.01 -20.30 -18.76
N CYS A 110 8.17 -19.32 -19.07
CA CYS A 110 7.24 -19.38 -20.20
C CYS A 110 7.86 -18.92 -21.53
N GLN A 111 9.17 -18.62 -21.56
CA GLN A 111 9.99 -18.42 -22.76
C GLN A 111 9.45 -17.37 -23.74
N TYR A 112 8.72 -16.37 -23.24
CA TYR A 112 8.04 -15.33 -24.02
C TYR A 112 6.99 -15.85 -25.01
N ARG A 113 6.36 -17.00 -24.72
CA ARG A 113 5.44 -17.67 -25.67
C ARG A 113 3.99 -17.76 -25.22
N SER A 114 3.74 -17.77 -23.92
CA SER A 114 2.40 -18.04 -23.39
C SER A 114 2.21 -17.48 -21.99
N PRO A 115 0.95 -17.34 -21.52
CA PRO A 115 0.67 -17.17 -20.10
C PRO A 115 1.15 -18.42 -19.33
N PHE A 116 1.35 -18.31 -18.02
CA PHE A 116 1.53 -19.51 -17.18
C PHE A 116 0.21 -20.24 -17.03
N ILE A 117 -0.82 -19.58 -16.47
CA ILE A 117 -2.11 -20.22 -16.21
C ILE A 117 -3.30 -19.28 -16.32
N LYS A 118 -4.37 -19.77 -16.95
CA LYS A 118 -5.71 -19.19 -16.92
C LYS A 118 -6.59 -20.01 -15.99
N SER A 119 -7.17 -19.38 -14.97
CA SER A 119 -8.01 -20.07 -13.99
C SER A 119 -9.41 -19.49 -13.94
N GLY A 120 -10.42 -20.30 -14.25
CA GLY A 120 -11.84 -19.96 -14.05
C GLY A 120 -12.34 -20.18 -12.61
N SER A 121 -11.45 -20.57 -11.69
CA SER A 121 -11.78 -20.99 -10.32
C SER A 121 -10.84 -20.35 -9.31
N SER A 122 -11.02 -20.65 -8.03
CA SER A 122 -10.05 -20.21 -7.02
C SER A 122 -8.68 -20.85 -7.26
N LEU A 123 -7.64 -20.03 -7.21
CA LEU A 123 -6.26 -20.44 -7.48
C LEU A 123 -5.37 -19.94 -6.35
N THR A 124 -4.56 -20.85 -5.79
CA THR A 124 -3.46 -20.50 -4.89
C THR A 124 -2.14 -20.85 -5.55
N VAL A 125 -1.24 -19.87 -5.67
CA VAL A 125 0.14 -20.10 -6.12
C VAL A 125 1.07 -19.78 -4.97
N ASN A 126 1.93 -20.73 -4.60
CA ASN A 126 2.81 -20.60 -3.44
C ASN A 126 4.26 -21.00 -3.73
N GLY A 127 5.19 -20.07 -3.52
CA GLY A 127 6.62 -20.39 -3.51
C GLY A 127 7.19 -20.68 -4.91
N LEU A 128 6.71 -20.00 -5.96
CA LEU A 128 7.20 -20.19 -7.33
C LEU A 128 7.95 -18.95 -7.83
N HIS A 129 8.79 -19.13 -8.84
CA HIS A 129 9.31 -18.04 -9.67
C HIS A 129 8.78 -18.20 -11.09
N ILE A 130 7.84 -17.35 -11.49
CA ILE A 130 7.26 -17.35 -12.83
C ILE A 130 7.93 -16.25 -13.66
N THR A 131 8.46 -16.60 -14.83
CA THR A 131 9.22 -15.65 -15.65
C THR A 131 8.87 -15.73 -17.13
N ASN A 132 9.09 -14.60 -17.83
CA ASN A 132 9.00 -14.48 -19.28
C ASN A 132 7.63 -14.94 -19.83
N ALA A 133 6.55 -14.72 -19.09
CA ALA A 133 5.20 -14.98 -19.61
C ALA A 133 4.72 -13.80 -20.45
N ILE A 134 3.95 -14.09 -21.51
CA ILE A 134 3.28 -13.04 -22.30
C ILE A 134 1.76 -13.21 -22.17
N ASN A 135 1.01 -12.14 -22.45
CA ASN A 135 -0.44 -12.07 -22.24
C ASN A 135 -0.87 -12.28 -20.77
N SER A 136 -0.08 -11.73 -19.84
CA SER A 136 -0.18 -11.91 -18.40
C SER A 136 0.26 -13.32 -17.95
N ALA A 137 1.05 -13.42 -16.89
CA ALA A 137 1.44 -14.73 -16.36
C ALA A 137 0.22 -15.51 -15.83
N ILE A 138 -0.64 -14.86 -15.05
CA ILE A 138 -1.87 -15.47 -14.53
C ILE A 138 -3.06 -14.63 -14.97
N THR A 139 -4.07 -15.29 -15.54
CA THR A 139 -5.34 -14.66 -15.88
C THR A 139 -6.49 -15.33 -15.15
N ALA A 140 -7.44 -14.54 -14.65
CA ALA A 140 -8.68 -15.05 -14.07
C ALA A 140 -9.87 -14.29 -14.71
N PRO A 141 -10.78 -14.98 -15.42
CA PRO A 141 -11.98 -14.38 -15.96
C PRO A 141 -12.99 -14.08 -14.84
N PRO A 142 -14.05 -13.30 -15.12
CA PRO A 142 -15.09 -12.96 -14.15
C PRO A 142 -15.67 -14.18 -13.45
N SER A 143 -15.41 -14.30 -12.16
CA SER A 143 -16.00 -15.33 -11.29
C SER A 143 -16.01 -14.85 -9.83
N GLN A 144 -16.82 -15.44 -8.97
CA GLN A 144 -16.79 -15.18 -7.51
C GLN A 144 -15.61 -15.88 -6.80
N SER A 145 -14.59 -16.27 -7.57
CA SER A 145 -13.41 -16.97 -7.07
C SER A 145 -12.41 -16.02 -6.40
N VAL A 146 -11.39 -16.60 -5.77
CA VAL A 146 -10.27 -15.88 -5.17
C VAL A 146 -8.96 -16.36 -5.78
N VAL A 147 -8.12 -15.43 -6.21
CA VAL A 147 -6.72 -15.73 -6.56
C VAL A 147 -5.83 -15.29 -5.41
N SER A 148 -5.04 -16.23 -4.87
CA SER A 148 -4.12 -16.00 -3.77
C SER A 148 -2.69 -16.30 -4.17
N ILE A 149 -1.81 -15.33 -4.02
CA ILE A 149 -0.39 -15.41 -4.38
C ILE A 149 0.44 -15.31 -3.11
N TYR A 150 1.26 -16.32 -2.84
CA TYR A 150 2.11 -16.39 -1.66
C TYR A 150 3.56 -16.65 -2.07
N GLN A 151 4.50 -15.88 -1.49
CA GLN A 151 5.94 -16.14 -1.64
C GLN A 151 6.38 -16.37 -3.09
N THR A 152 5.74 -15.70 -4.04
CA THR A 152 5.92 -15.96 -5.47
C THR A 152 6.61 -14.76 -6.11
N THR A 153 7.51 -15.05 -7.04
CA THR A 153 8.25 -14.05 -7.80
C THR A 153 7.75 -14.05 -9.24
N PHE A 154 7.44 -12.87 -9.78
CA PHE A 154 7.10 -12.64 -11.18
C PHE A 154 8.15 -11.73 -11.83
N THR A 155 8.83 -12.22 -12.87
CA THR A 155 9.84 -11.44 -13.58
C THR A 155 9.64 -11.40 -15.08
N ASN A 156 9.80 -10.21 -15.67
CA ASN A 156 9.77 -10.02 -17.12
C ASN A 156 8.48 -10.56 -17.78
N CYS A 157 7.37 -10.57 -17.05
CA CYS A 157 6.08 -10.95 -17.61
C CYS A 157 5.43 -9.74 -18.27
N SER A 158 4.81 -9.95 -19.43
CA SER A 158 4.16 -8.88 -20.19
C SER A 158 2.70 -9.19 -20.52
N GLY A 159 1.88 -8.16 -20.66
CA GLY A 159 0.45 -8.29 -20.95
C GLY A 159 -0.14 -7.02 -21.57
N VAL A 160 -1.42 -7.09 -21.92
CA VAL A 160 -2.19 -5.88 -22.27
C VAL A 160 -2.48 -5.13 -20.97
N ASP A 161 -3.12 -5.78 -20.01
CA ASP A 161 -3.35 -5.26 -18.66
C ASP A 161 -2.84 -6.28 -17.66
N GLY A 162 -1.98 -5.86 -16.72
CA GLY A 162 -1.37 -6.77 -15.75
C GLY A 162 -0.30 -7.67 -16.36
N GLY A 163 0.96 -7.22 -16.44
CA GLY A 163 2.04 -8.03 -16.99
C GLY A 163 2.23 -9.37 -16.28
N ALA A 164 2.09 -9.39 -14.96
CA ALA A 164 2.11 -10.61 -14.15
C ALA A 164 0.71 -11.17 -13.93
N LEU A 165 -0.25 -10.35 -13.47
CA LEU A 165 -1.57 -10.78 -13.05
C LEU A 165 -2.67 -9.93 -13.69
N SER A 166 -3.60 -10.56 -14.40
CA SER A 166 -4.78 -9.92 -14.97
C SER A 166 -6.05 -10.59 -14.45
N ILE A 167 -6.69 -9.96 -13.46
CA ILE A 167 -7.80 -10.53 -12.69
C ILE A 167 -9.06 -9.72 -12.95
N SER A 168 -10.04 -10.34 -13.59
CA SER A 168 -11.29 -9.67 -13.95
C SER A 168 -12.26 -9.63 -12.78
N TYR A 169 -12.94 -8.50 -12.58
CA TYR A 169 -14.07 -8.39 -11.66
C TYR A 169 -15.13 -9.47 -11.95
N PRO A 170 -15.78 -10.09 -10.95
CA PRO A 170 -15.68 -9.83 -9.50
C PRO A 170 -14.63 -10.66 -8.76
N THR A 171 -13.68 -11.29 -9.46
CA THR A 171 -12.64 -12.10 -8.81
C THR A 171 -11.73 -11.20 -7.96
N SER A 172 -11.49 -11.60 -6.71
CA SER A 172 -10.61 -10.86 -5.80
C SER A 172 -9.19 -11.42 -5.85
N LEU A 173 -8.22 -10.52 -5.64
CA LEU A 173 -6.80 -10.86 -5.60
C LEU A 173 -6.23 -10.59 -4.22
N THR A 174 -5.50 -11.57 -3.68
CA THR A 174 -4.71 -11.39 -2.46
C THR A 174 -3.26 -11.81 -2.68
N VAL A 175 -2.31 -10.96 -2.29
CA VAL A 175 -0.87 -11.12 -2.52
C VAL A 175 -0.12 -10.98 -1.20
N TYR A 176 0.74 -11.95 -0.89
CA TYR A 176 1.56 -11.98 0.31
C TYR A 176 3.00 -12.33 0.00
N PHE A 177 3.96 -11.61 0.62
CA PHE A 177 5.38 -11.95 0.57
C PHE A 177 5.95 -12.16 -0.84
N SER A 178 5.41 -11.45 -1.83
CA SER A 178 5.68 -11.72 -3.24
C SER A 178 6.47 -10.59 -3.90
N PHE A 179 7.14 -10.91 -5.00
CA PHE A 179 8.03 -9.99 -5.71
C PHE A 179 7.58 -9.85 -7.16
N PHE A 180 7.45 -8.61 -7.63
CA PHE A 180 7.08 -8.28 -9.00
C PHE A 180 8.16 -7.37 -9.57
N THR A 181 8.97 -7.90 -10.48
CA THR A 181 10.13 -7.18 -11.02
C THR A 181 10.11 -7.15 -12.54
N ASN A 182 10.28 -5.96 -13.12
CA ASN A 182 10.39 -5.77 -14.57
C ASN A 182 9.19 -6.31 -15.36
N ASN A 183 7.99 -6.33 -14.76
CA ASN A 183 6.78 -6.71 -15.49
C ASN A 183 6.26 -5.50 -16.27
N SER A 184 5.63 -5.75 -17.42
CA SER A 184 5.15 -4.69 -18.29
C SER A 184 3.73 -4.89 -18.80
N ALA A 185 2.99 -3.80 -18.95
CA ALA A 185 1.67 -3.80 -19.56
C ALA A 185 1.57 -2.67 -20.60
N THR A 186 1.01 -2.96 -21.77
CA THR A 186 0.77 -1.92 -22.79
C THR A 186 -0.46 -1.05 -22.47
N GLY A 187 -1.29 -1.47 -21.53
CA GLY A 187 -2.44 -0.79 -20.99
C GLY A 187 -2.20 -0.41 -19.53
N LEU A 188 -2.91 -1.07 -18.62
CA LEU A 188 -3.01 -0.73 -17.20
C LEU A 188 -2.26 -1.74 -16.32
N GLY A 189 -1.68 -1.27 -15.21
CA GLY A 189 -1.12 -2.15 -14.19
C GLY A 189 0.09 -2.93 -14.68
N GLY A 190 1.30 -2.35 -14.63
CA GLY A 190 2.48 -2.98 -15.24
C GLY A 190 2.76 -4.39 -14.70
N ALA A 191 2.49 -4.62 -13.42
CA ALA A 191 2.49 -5.95 -12.82
C ALA A 191 1.07 -6.51 -12.64
N ILE A 192 0.16 -5.73 -12.04
CA ILE A 192 -1.16 -6.21 -11.61
C ILE A 192 -2.26 -5.30 -12.16
N TYR A 193 -3.23 -5.93 -12.82
CA TYR A 193 -4.53 -5.36 -13.11
C TYR A 193 -5.62 -6.19 -12.42
N ALA A 194 -6.36 -5.60 -11.48
CA ALA A 194 -7.40 -6.30 -10.72
C ALA A 194 -8.43 -5.33 -10.11
N SER A 195 -9.66 -5.75 -9.84
CA SER A 195 -10.68 -4.83 -9.26
C SER A 195 -10.51 -4.62 -7.76
N THR A 196 -10.51 -5.70 -6.97
CA THR A 196 -10.33 -5.66 -5.51
C THR A 196 -9.05 -6.40 -5.16
N THR A 197 -8.08 -5.67 -4.63
CA THR A 197 -6.72 -6.17 -4.44
C THR A 197 -6.22 -5.92 -3.02
N ASN A 198 -5.71 -6.97 -2.39
CA ASN A 198 -5.05 -6.88 -1.09
C ASN A 198 -3.58 -7.31 -1.21
N VAL A 199 -2.66 -6.44 -0.81
CA VAL A 199 -1.21 -6.64 -0.96
C VAL A 199 -0.52 -6.47 0.38
N PHE A 200 0.16 -7.52 0.84
CA PHE A 200 0.83 -7.53 2.13
C PHE A 200 2.30 -7.94 1.97
N ARG A 201 3.21 -7.18 2.58
CA ARG A 201 4.62 -7.54 2.72
C ARG A 201 5.28 -7.92 1.39
N SER A 202 4.94 -7.21 0.32
CA SER A 202 5.36 -7.54 -1.04
C SER A 202 6.17 -6.39 -1.66
N SER A 203 6.88 -6.66 -2.75
CA SER A 203 7.73 -5.67 -3.42
C SER A 203 7.43 -5.59 -4.91
N PHE A 204 7.34 -4.36 -5.41
CA PHE A 204 7.11 -4.03 -6.81
C PHE A 204 8.25 -3.14 -7.29
N SER A 205 9.10 -3.67 -8.16
CA SER A 205 10.29 -2.97 -8.66
C SER A 205 10.32 -2.88 -10.18
N ASN A 206 10.52 -1.68 -10.71
CA ASN A 206 10.73 -1.46 -12.15
C ASN A 206 9.61 -2.01 -13.05
N ASN A 207 8.38 -2.05 -12.55
CA ASN A 207 7.24 -2.43 -13.39
C ASN A 207 6.80 -1.22 -14.21
N THR A 208 6.34 -1.47 -15.44
CA THR A 208 5.98 -0.40 -16.37
C THR A 208 4.60 -0.62 -16.97
N ALA A 209 3.75 0.40 -16.91
CA ALA A 209 2.52 0.48 -17.69
C ALA A 209 2.60 1.62 -18.69
N THR A 210 2.09 1.44 -19.91
CA THR A 210 1.98 2.57 -20.85
C THR A 210 0.95 3.58 -20.36
N SER A 211 -0.19 3.14 -19.80
CA SER A 211 -1.28 4.03 -19.38
C SER A 211 -1.20 4.41 -17.91
N MET A 212 -1.81 3.65 -16.98
CA MET A 212 -1.91 4.01 -15.56
C MET A 212 -1.48 2.85 -14.66
N GLY A 213 -0.98 3.18 -13.47
CA GLY A 213 -0.59 2.20 -12.47
C GLY A 213 0.67 1.44 -12.91
N GLY A 214 1.83 2.08 -12.83
CA GLY A 214 3.08 1.48 -13.33
C GLY A 214 3.39 0.12 -12.72
N ALA A 215 2.98 -0.12 -11.47
CA ALA A 215 2.94 -1.46 -10.88
C ALA A 215 1.52 -2.03 -10.80
N ILE A 216 0.60 -1.30 -10.16
CA ILE A 216 -0.74 -1.80 -9.84
C ILE A 216 -1.78 -0.83 -10.37
N TYR A 217 -2.76 -1.37 -11.10
CA TYR A 217 -4.04 -0.74 -11.34
C TYR A 217 -5.13 -1.49 -10.57
N SER A 218 -5.90 -0.81 -9.74
CA SER A 218 -7.03 -1.42 -9.05
C SER A 218 -8.19 -0.49 -8.72
N GLN A 219 -9.42 -0.98 -8.59
CA GLN A 219 -10.52 -0.11 -8.14
C GLN A 219 -10.43 0.11 -6.63
N GLU A 220 -10.30 -0.98 -5.87
CA GLU A 220 -10.15 -0.98 -4.42
C GLU A 220 -8.83 -1.67 -4.06
N LEU A 221 -7.93 -0.93 -3.42
CA LEU A 221 -6.61 -1.40 -3.10
C LEU A 221 -6.32 -1.25 -1.61
N THR A 222 -6.01 -2.37 -0.95
CA THR A 222 -5.38 -2.36 0.37
C THR A 222 -3.92 -2.80 0.26
N VAL A 223 -3.01 -1.98 0.77
CA VAL A 223 -1.57 -2.26 0.82
C VAL A 223 -1.06 -2.14 2.26
N GLN A 224 -0.30 -3.13 2.71
CA GLN A 224 0.34 -3.08 4.02
C GLN A 224 1.78 -3.60 3.99
N THR A 225 2.69 -2.78 4.52
CA THR A 225 4.11 -3.13 4.71
C THR A 225 4.80 -3.55 3.41
N SER A 226 4.53 -2.86 2.30
CA SER A 226 5.04 -3.21 0.98
C SER A 226 5.96 -2.13 0.40
N GLY A 227 6.75 -2.48 -0.62
CA GLY A 227 7.69 -1.59 -1.29
C GLY A 227 7.34 -1.38 -2.77
N PHE A 228 7.40 -0.14 -3.24
CA PHE A 228 7.22 0.25 -4.64
C PHE A 228 8.39 1.11 -5.09
N ILE A 229 9.25 0.57 -5.96
CA ILE A 229 10.53 1.17 -6.33
C ILE A 229 10.64 1.25 -7.84
N GLY A 230 10.91 2.43 -8.40
CA GLY A 230 11.27 2.52 -9.82
C GLY A 230 10.14 2.20 -10.79
N ASN A 231 8.88 2.21 -10.37
CA ASN A 231 7.76 1.86 -11.24
C ASN A 231 7.34 3.07 -12.09
N ILE A 232 6.88 2.81 -13.31
CA ILE A 232 6.62 3.86 -14.31
C ILE A 232 5.24 3.68 -14.95
N ALA A 233 4.43 4.73 -14.92
CA ALA A 233 3.29 4.89 -15.81
C ALA A 233 3.64 5.96 -16.87
N GLN A 234 3.62 5.61 -18.15
CA GLN A 234 4.20 6.50 -19.18
C GLN A 234 3.29 7.68 -19.55
N GLN A 235 1.98 7.45 -19.63
CA GLN A 235 1.03 8.43 -20.20
C GLN A 235 -0.03 8.91 -19.22
N GLY A 236 -0.31 8.17 -18.15
CA GLY A 236 -1.38 8.48 -17.20
C GLY A 236 -0.90 8.67 -15.77
N GLY A 237 -1.71 8.20 -14.83
CA GLY A 237 -1.49 8.42 -13.41
C GLY A 237 -0.89 7.25 -12.65
N GLY A 238 -0.23 7.55 -11.53
CA GLY A 238 0.17 6.56 -10.54
C GLY A 238 1.40 5.78 -10.98
N GLY A 239 2.59 6.36 -10.83
CA GLY A 239 3.83 5.73 -11.27
C GLY A 239 4.04 4.36 -10.63
N ALA A 240 3.59 4.17 -9.38
CA ALA A 240 3.43 2.86 -8.79
C ALA A 240 1.97 2.39 -8.82
N ILE A 241 1.07 3.19 -8.26
CA ILE A 241 -0.29 2.77 -7.93
C ILE A 241 -1.27 3.71 -8.59
N PHE A 242 -2.16 3.14 -9.39
CA PHE A 242 -3.41 3.76 -9.76
C PHE A 242 -4.55 3.05 -9.04
N SER A 243 -5.35 3.77 -8.26
CA SER A 243 -6.57 3.18 -7.69
C SER A 243 -7.68 4.16 -7.37
N LEU A 244 -8.95 3.78 -7.49
CA LEU A 244 -10.05 4.67 -7.07
C LEU A 244 -10.07 4.84 -5.55
N GLU A 245 -9.90 3.74 -4.81
CA GLU A 245 -9.85 3.72 -3.35
C GLU A 245 -8.57 3.06 -2.85
N THR A 246 -7.67 3.87 -2.29
CA THR A 246 -6.38 3.42 -1.78
C THR A 246 -6.33 3.45 -0.26
N HIS A 247 -6.17 2.29 0.36
CA HIS A 247 -5.80 2.14 1.76
C HIS A 247 -4.37 1.61 1.86
N ILE A 248 -3.42 2.42 2.33
CA ILE A 248 -2.01 2.05 2.36
C ILE A 248 -1.38 2.28 3.71
N SER A 249 -0.65 1.30 4.24
CA SER A 249 0.00 1.42 5.55
C SER A 249 1.40 0.84 5.62
N GLY A 250 2.27 1.47 6.40
CA GLY A 250 3.62 0.98 6.71
C GLY A 250 4.49 0.72 5.47
N SER A 251 4.21 1.36 4.34
CA SER A 251 4.78 1.06 3.03
C SER A 251 5.75 2.14 2.56
N THR A 252 6.61 1.78 1.61
CA THR A 252 7.60 2.69 1.00
C THR A 252 7.36 2.81 -0.49
N LEU A 253 7.26 4.03 -1.00
CA LEU A 253 7.11 4.33 -2.42
C LEU A 253 8.21 5.31 -2.84
N ARG A 254 9.17 4.84 -3.64
CA ARG A 254 10.30 5.66 -4.07
C ARG A 254 10.66 5.55 -5.53
N ASN A 255 11.21 6.62 -6.09
CA ASN A 255 11.72 6.65 -7.48
C ASN A 255 10.66 6.21 -8.51
N ASN A 256 9.37 6.40 -8.23
CA ASN A 256 8.31 6.11 -9.18
C ASN A 256 8.03 7.34 -10.03
N SER A 257 7.57 7.13 -11.26
CA SER A 257 7.35 8.22 -12.21
C SER A 257 6.06 8.07 -13.00
N ALA A 258 5.31 9.16 -13.12
CA ALA A 258 4.12 9.25 -13.97
C ALA A 258 3.78 10.71 -14.29
N PRO A 259 3.07 11.01 -15.39
CA PRO A 259 2.50 12.34 -15.61
C PRO A 259 1.71 12.89 -14.40
N GLN A 260 0.83 12.09 -13.80
CA GLN A 260 0.08 12.46 -12.60
C GLN A 260 0.40 11.52 -11.44
N GLY A 261 0.71 12.04 -10.26
CA GLY A 261 0.89 11.20 -9.08
C GLY A 261 2.11 10.31 -9.23
N GLY A 262 3.31 10.87 -9.02
CA GLY A 262 4.56 10.16 -9.31
C GLY A 262 4.65 8.80 -8.63
N ALA A 263 4.07 8.66 -7.43
CA ALA A 263 3.83 7.36 -6.81
C ALA A 263 2.38 6.90 -6.94
N ILE A 264 1.41 7.71 -6.50
CA ILE A 264 0.01 7.32 -6.35
C ILE A 264 -0.88 8.31 -7.10
N ASP A 265 -1.81 7.79 -7.91
CA ASP A 265 -2.96 8.54 -8.41
C ASP A 265 -4.24 7.86 -7.93
N THR A 266 -5.10 8.60 -7.23
CA THR A 266 -6.29 8.05 -6.59
C THR A 266 -7.45 9.03 -6.45
N GLU A 267 -8.67 8.53 -6.25
CA GLU A 267 -9.81 9.37 -5.87
C GLU A 267 -9.90 9.52 -4.33
N PHE A 268 -9.61 8.44 -3.60
CA PHE A 268 -9.61 8.43 -2.14
C PHE A 268 -8.35 7.81 -1.57
N ILE A 269 -7.81 8.43 -0.52
CA ILE A 269 -6.67 7.92 0.22
C ILE A 269 -6.89 7.83 1.73
N GLY A 270 -6.66 6.63 2.26
CA GLY A 270 -6.39 6.36 3.67
C GLY A 270 -4.95 5.87 3.83
N ALA A 271 -4.05 6.73 4.27
CA ALA A 271 -2.64 6.42 4.44
C ALA A 271 -2.22 6.43 5.92
N ASP A 272 -1.48 5.43 6.37
CA ASP A 272 -0.87 5.41 7.71
C ASP A 272 0.59 4.96 7.69
N SER A 273 1.48 5.74 8.32
CA SER A 273 2.87 5.32 8.55
C SER A 273 3.67 5.00 7.28
N ASN A 274 3.42 5.71 6.18
CA ASN A 274 4.10 5.48 4.89
C ASN A 274 5.27 6.45 4.67
N SER A 275 6.24 6.06 3.84
CA SER A 275 7.30 6.94 3.33
C SER A 275 7.23 7.03 1.80
N ILE A 276 7.04 8.24 1.27
CA ILE A 276 6.82 8.48 -0.17
C ILE A 276 7.81 9.55 -0.64
N TYR A 277 8.85 9.15 -1.37
CA TYR A 277 9.95 10.06 -1.68
C TYR A 277 10.66 9.81 -3.00
N GLU A 278 11.39 10.82 -3.50
CA GLU A 278 12.13 10.73 -4.77
C GLU A 278 11.23 10.36 -5.97
N ASN A 279 9.93 10.61 -5.90
CA ASN A 279 9.03 10.37 -7.03
C ASN A 279 8.96 11.60 -7.94
N THR A 280 8.76 11.36 -9.23
CA THR A 280 8.75 12.39 -10.25
C THR A 280 7.43 12.42 -11.01
N ALA A 281 6.87 13.61 -11.22
CA ALA A 281 5.66 13.75 -12.03
C ALA A 281 5.60 15.07 -12.81
N GLN A 282 4.55 15.23 -13.63
CA GLN A 282 4.18 16.57 -14.11
C GLN A 282 3.35 17.30 -13.04
N GLN A 283 2.44 16.59 -12.37
CA GLN A 283 1.58 17.10 -11.29
C GLN A 283 1.50 16.10 -10.15
N GLY A 284 1.61 16.57 -8.91
CA GLY A 284 1.53 15.72 -7.71
C GLY A 284 2.72 14.77 -7.62
N GLY A 285 3.88 15.28 -7.20
CA GLY A 285 5.14 14.53 -7.28
C GLY A 285 5.10 13.21 -6.54
N ALA A 286 4.44 13.17 -5.39
CA ALA A 286 4.11 11.94 -4.68
C ALA A 286 2.71 11.44 -5.05
N ILE A 287 1.69 12.26 -4.78
CA ILE A 287 0.28 11.83 -4.83
C ILE A 287 -0.54 12.83 -5.66
N TYR A 288 -1.37 12.29 -6.55
CA TYR A 288 -2.43 13.02 -7.21
C TYR A 288 -3.78 12.52 -6.71
N ILE A 289 -4.62 13.43 -6.20
CA ILE A 289 -5.97 13.13 -5.72
C ILE A 289 -6.97 13.71 -6.73
N ARG A 290 -7.68 12.84 -7.47
CA ARG A 290 -8.56 13.20 -8.61
C ARG A 290 -9.90 13.78 -8.23
N SER A 291 -10.45 13.37 -7.09
CA SER A 291 -11.77 13.82 -6.67
C SER A 291 -11.85 13.66 -5.17
N SER A 292 -11.66 14.76 -4.45
CA SER A 292 -11.61 14.68 -3.00
C SER A 292 -12.99 14.46 -2.35
N ILE A 293 -14.08 14.06 -3.00
CA ILE A 293 -15.47 14.06 -2.43
C ILE A 293 -15.69 13.36 -1.07
N ARG A 294 -14.72 12.58 -0.58
CA ARG A 294 -14.72 11.91 0.73
C ARG A 294 -13.59 12.46 1.61
N GLN A 295 -13.69 12.28 2.92
CA GLN A 295 -12.64 12.66 3.87
C GLN A 295 -11.37 11.83 3.63
N ASN A 296 -10.33 12.45 3.08
CA ASN A 296 -9.02 11.82 2.90
C ASN A 296 -8.22 11.90 4.20
N GLN A 297 -7.43 10.87 4.51
CA GLN A 297 -6.66 10.82 5.75
C GLN A 297 -5.26 10.29 5.49
N MET A 298 -4.25 11.01 5.98
CA MET A 298 -2.86 10.59 5.98
C MET A 298 -2.26 10.82 7.37
N THR A 299 -2.08 9.73 8.12
CA THR A 299 -1.53 9.77 9.47
C THR A 299 -0.09 9.28 9.49
N ASN A 300 0.78 9.95 10.26
CA ASN A 300 2.16 9.50 10.52
C ASN A 300 2.99 9.23 9.25
N CYS A 301 2.69 9.89 8.14
CA CYS A 301 3.38 9.69 6.87
C CYS A 301 4.58 10.64 6.72
N LYS A 302 5.53 10.30 5.86
CA LYS A 302 6.63 11.17 5.42
C LYS A 302 6.62 11.28 3.91
N ILE A 303 6.49 12.49 3.38
CA ILE A 303 6.44 12.75 1.95
C ILE A 303 7.52 13.79 1.60
N TYR A 304 8.58 13.38 0.92
CA TYR A 304 9.75 14.25 0.76
C TYR A 304 10.56 14.01 -0.50
N ASN A 305 11.36 14.99 -0.93
CA ASN A 305 12.22 14.89 -2.13
C ASN A 305 11.46 14.51 -3.41
N ASN A 306 10.15 14.76 -3.49
CA ASN A 306 9.39 14.54 -4.72
C ASN A 306 9.48 15.79 -5.61
N THR A 307 9.54 15.59 -6.92
CA THR A 307 9.79 16.66 -7.89
C THR A 307 8.73 16.66 -8.98
N VAL A 308 8.20 17.84 -9.31
CA VAL A 308 7.29 18.03 -10.45
C VAL A 308 7.73 19.10 -11.42
N THR A 309 7.37 18.92 -12.69
CA THR A 309 7.58 19.92 -13.75
C THR A 309 6.46 20.95 -13.86
N SER A 310 5.36 20.81 -13.12
CA SER A 310 4.29 21.81 -13.00
C SER A 310 4.08 22.15 -11.51
N ASP A 311 2.97 21.68 -10.92
CA ASP A 311 2.47 22.13 -9.62
C ASP A 311 2.28 20.97 -8.64
N GLY A 312 2.35 21.26 -7.34
CA GLY A 312 2.12 20.27 -6.30
C GLY A 312 3.30 19.30 -6.16
N GLY A 313 4.42 19.80 -5.65
CA GLY A 313 5.66 19.01 -5.55
C GLY A 313 5.51 17.75 -4.71
N ALA A 314 4.69 17.79 -3.66
CA ALA A 314 4.28 16.59 -2.93
C ALA A 314 2.89 16.11 -3.41
N LEU A 315 1.88 16.94 -3.24
CA LEU A 315 0.48 16.61 -3.47
C LEU A 315 -0.15 17.56 -4.48
N TYR A 316 -0.92 16.98 -5.40
CA TYR A 316 -1.86 17.71 -6.23
C TYR A 316 -3.26 17.21 -5.91
N ILE A 317 -4.16 18.14 -5.59
CA ILE A 317 -5.51 17.84 -5.14
C ILE A 317 -6.48 18.54 -6.08
N TYR A 318 -7.23 17.74 -6.82
CA TYR A 318 -8.38 18.20 -7.58
C TYR A 318 -9.64 18.00 -6.74
N SER A 319 -10.35 19.09 -6.42
CA SER A 319 -11.56 19.04 -5.62
C SER A 319 -12.74 19.73 -6.27
N ALA A 320 -13.69 18.94 -6.76
CA ALA A 320 -14.97 19.44 -7.27
C ALA A 320 -16.03 19.66 -6.18
N SER A 321 -15.72 19.46 -4.88
CA SER A 321 -16.69 19.50 -3.77
C SER A 321 -16.25 20.44 -2.66
N THR A 322 -17.21 21.01 -1.92
CA THR A 322 -16.98 21.85 -0.72
C THR A 322 -16.81 21.05 0.56
N GLN A 323 -17.16 19.77 0.57
CA GLN A 323 -17.22 18.94 1.79
C GLN A 323 -15.94 18.15 2.08
N SER A 324 -14.89 18.42 1.31
CA SER A 324 -13.74 17.55 1.32
C SER A 324 -12.62 18.01 2.25
N GLU A 325 -12.26 17.12 3.18
CA GLU A 325 -11.26 17.32 4.21
C GLU A 325 -10.07 16.39 3.97
N LEU A 326 -8.85 16.89 4.22
CA LEU A 326 -7.63 16.10 4.25
C LEU A 326 -7.01 16.21 5.65
N ASP A 327 -7.07 15.13 6.43
CA ASP A 327 -6.40 15.06 7.73
C ASP A 327 -4.94 14.60 7.56
N LEU A 328 -4.00 15.41 8.04
CA LEU A 328 -2.56 15.15 7.97
C LEU A 328 -1.93 14.80 9.33
N THR A 329 -2.69 14.28 10.28
CA THR A 329 -2.24 14.05 11.66
C THR A 329 -0.86 13.38 11.74
N LYS A 330 0.12 14.09 12.32
CA LYS A 330 1.52 13.62 12.50
C LYS A 330 2.26 13.30 11.19
N THR A 331 1.75 13.75 10.05
CA THR A 331 2.42 13.60 8.76
C THR A 331 3.42 14.74 8.55
N SER A 332 4.58 14.45 7.95
CA SER A 332 5.60 15.44 7.60
C SER A 332 5.79 15.51 6.09
N ILE A 333 5.76 16.71 5.52
CA ILE A 333 5.88 16.98 4.08
C ILE A 333 6.97 18.02 3.87
N PHE A 334 8.11 17.62 3.29
CA PHE A 334 9.29 18.46 3.27
C PHE A 334 10.21 18.22 2.09
N ASP A 335 11.03 19.19 1.72
CA ASP A 335 12.02 19.09 0.62
C ASP A 335 11.42 18.67 -0.74
N ASN A 336 10.12 18.89 -0.95
CA ASN A 336 9.48 18.66 -2.24
C ASN A 336 9.60 19.90 -3.14
N LYS A 337 9.62 19.67 -4.45
CA LYS A 337 9.95 20.69 -5.44
C LYS A 337 8.93 20.75 -6.56
N ALA A 338 8.38 21.93 -6.78
CA ALA A 338 7.54 22.26 -7.93
C ALA A 338 8.24 23.26 -8.86
N ALA A 339 8.08 23.10 -10.17
CA ALA A 339 8.59 24.08 -11.12
C ALA A 339 7.77 25.38 -11.09
N ASN A 340 6.45 25.27 -10.89
CA ASN A 340 5.52 26.39 -10.91
C ASN A 340 5.14 26.84 -9.51
N ILE A 341 4.20 26.16 -8.86
CA ILE A 341 3.72 26.56 -7.54
C ILE A 341 3.34 25.38 -6.64
N GLY A 342 3.31 25.62 -5.33
CA GLY A 342 2.90 24.61 -4.38
C GLY A 342 3.94 23.51 -4.26
N GLY A 343 5.14 23.84 -3.78
CA GLY A 343 6.21 22.87 -3.56
C GLY A 343 5.75 21.69 -2.71
N ALA A 344 4.87 21.93 -1.73
CA ALA A 344 4.19 20.87 -1.00
C ALA A 344 2.84 20.53 -1.66
N PHE A 345 1.91 21.49 -1.74
CA PHE A 345 0.54 21.23 -2.19
C PHE A 345 0.10 22.13 -3.31
N TYR A 346 -0.65 21.58 -4.25
CA TYR A 346 -1.47 22.36 -5.17
C TYR A 346 -2.94 21.96 -5.06
N PHE A 347 -3.82 22.95 -5.00
CA PHE A 347 -5.27 22.79 -4.92
C PHE A 347 -5.94 23.33 -6.18
N ASN A 348 -6.39 22.41 -7.03
CA ASN A 348 -7.19 22.72 -8.19
C ASN A 348 -8.68 22.72 -7.78
N GLN A 349 -9.30 23.90 -7.82
CA GLN A 349 -10.66 24.24 -7.37
C GLN A 349 -10.83 24.35 -5.84
N THR A 350 -11.16 25.56 -5.36
CA THR A 350 -10.97 26.06 -3.98
C THR A 350 -12.24 26.04 -3.11
N SER A 351 -13.00 24.96 -3.16
CA SER A 351 -14.25 24.84 -2.39
C SER A 351 -14.08 24.25 -0.98
N THR A 352 -12.91 23.71 -0.65
CA THR A 352 -12.71 22.79 0.48
C THR A 352 -12.07 23.40 1.72
N SER A 353 -12.53 22.97 2.88
CA SER A 353 -11.86 23.20 4.16
C SER A 353 -10.91 22.05 4.49
N PHE A 354 -9.63 22.37 4.71
CA PHE A 354 -8.59 21.38 5.02
C PHE A 354 -8.14 21.50 6.48
N LEU A 355 -8.06 20.38 7.19
CA LEU A 355 -7.50 20.31 8.54
C LEU A 355 -6.04 19.86 8.51
N PHE A 356 -5.11 20.82 8.53
CA PHE A 356 -3.67 20.53 8.46
C PHE A 356 -3.09 20.09 9.80
N ASN A 357 -3.28 18.84 10.23
CA ASN A 357 -2.63 18.31 11.45
C ASN A 357 -1.18 17.81 11.25
N GLY A 358 -0.47 18.33 10.24
CA GLY A 358 0.86 17.88 9.81
C GLY A 358 1.93 18.97 9.80
N ASN A 359 3.19 18.56 9.63
CA ASN A 359 4.36 19.43 9.56
C ASN A 359 4.76 19.64 8.10
N VAL A 360 4.73 20.89 7.62
CA VAL A 360 5.07 21.25 6.23
C VAL A 360 6.19 22.27 6.24
N TYR A 361 7.33 21.96 5.61
CA TYR A 361 8.53 22.81 5.66
C TYR A 361 9.52 22.52 4.53
N ASN A 362 10.30 23.52 4.12
CA ASN A 362 11.38 23.41 3.13
C ASN A 362 10.94 22.88 1.76
N ASN A 363 9.66 23.03 1.40
CA ASN A 363 9.24 22.75 0.04
C ASN A 363 9.42 24.01 -0.82
N THR A 364 9.74 23.82 -2.10
CA THR A 364 10.18 24.91 -2.97
C THR A 364 9.37 24.93 -4.26
N ALA A 365 8.89 26.11 -4.64
CA ALA A 365 8.36 26.41 -5.95
C ALA A 365 9.36 27.29 -6.73
N LEU A 366 9.78 26.84 -7.92
CA LEU A 366 10.83 27.51 -8.67
C LEU A 366 10.37 28.70 -9.52
N ASN A 367 9.07 29.00 -9.58
CA ASN A 367 8.59 30.10 -10.41
C ASN A 367 9.07 31.44 -9.83
N PRO A 368 9.82 32.25 -10.61
CA PRO A 368 10.35 33.53 -10.14
C PRO A 368 9.27 34.50 -9.64
N LYS A 369 8.03 34.39 -10.14
CA LYS A 369 6.89 35.20 -9.69
C LYS A 369 6.59 35.03 -8.20
N TYR A 370 6.93 33.88 -7.63
CA TYR A 370 6.62 33.51 -6.25
C TYR A 370 7.87 33.33 -5.38
N ALA A 371 9.05 33.74 -5.86
CA ALA A 371 10.34 33.54 -5.17
C ALA A 371 10.36 34.15 -3.76
N ASP A 372 9.78 35.33 -3.59
CA ASP A 372 9.73 36.04 -2.30
C ASP A 372 8.49 35.67 -1.45
N ASN A 373 7.61 34.79 -1.94
CA ASN A 373 6.39 34.41 -1.26
C ASN A 373 6.53 33.02 -0.61
N SER A 374 6.98 33.00 0.65
CA SER A 374 7.17 31.75 1.42
C SER A 374 5.93 30.85 1.53
N VAL A 375 4.71 31.40 1.42
CA VAL A 375 3.48 30.61 1.39
C VAL A 375 3.29 29.96 0.03
N ALA A 376 3.50 30.70 -1.06
CA ALA A 376 3.39 30.19 -2.42
C ALA A 376 4.47 29.14 -2.79
N GLN A 377 5.61 29.18 -2.08
CA GLN A 377 6.65 28.15 -2.14
C GLN A 377 6.13 26.79 -1.65
N GLU A 378 5.24 26.79 -0.67
CA GLU A 378 4.71 25.60 0.00
C GLU A 378 3.35 25.19 -0.59
N PHE A 379 2.46 26.16 -0.82
CA PHE A 379 1.07 25.95 -1.21
C PHE A 379 0.71 26.72 -2.49
N GLY A 380 -0.05 26.10 -3.39
CA GLY A 380 -0.57 26.72 -4.61
C GLY A 380 -2.06 26.44 -4.81
N CYS A 381 -2.77 27.31 -5.53
CA CYS A 381 -4.16 27.07 -5.92
C CYS A 381 -4.48 27.67 -7.30
N ASP A 382 -5.55 27.19 -7.95
CA ASP A 382 -5.98 27.57 -9.31
C ASP A 382 -6.80 28.88 -9.41
N ASP A 383 -6.69 29.81 -8.45
CA ASP A 383 -7.33 31.12 -8.60
C ASP A 383 -6.33 32.20 -9.07
N SER A 384 -6.77 32.97 -10.06
CA SER A 384 -6.12 34.15 -10.65
C SER A 384 -5.61 35.18 -9.63
N SER A 385 -6.14 35.15 -8.41
CA SER A 385 -5.59 35.86 -7.27
C SER A 385 -5.36 34.87 -6.12
N PHE A 386 -4.14 34.80 -5.60
CA PHE A 386 -3.84 34.07 -4.35
C PHE A 386 -4.77 34.44 -3.19
N ALA A 387 -5.40 35.62 -3.28
CA ALA A 387 -6.38 36.15 -2.35
C ALA A 387 -7.63 35.27 -2.20
N ASN A 388 -8.01 34.54 -3.25
CA ASN A 388 -9.21 33.70 -3.26
C ASN A 388 -8.91 32.21 -3.01
N CYS A 389 -7.67 31.84 -2.68
CA CYS A 389 -7.42 30.51 -2.16
C CYS A 389 -8.14 30.40 -0.80
N ASN A 390 -9.40 29.94 -0.82
CA ASN A 390 -10.27 29.84 0.34
C ASN A 390 -9.86 28.64 1.19
N PHE A 391 -8.65 28.69 1.73
CA PHE A 391 -8.07 27.61 2.51
C PHE A 391 -8.81 27.42 3.85
N CYS A 392 -9.73 28.31 4.21
CA CYS A 392 -10.49 28.29 5.46
C CYS A 392 -11.74 29.18 5.35
N SER A 393 -12.85 28.61 4.90
CA SER A 393 -14.18 29.18 5.13
C SER A 393 -14.94 28.50 6.28
N SER A 394 -14.40 27.45 6.90
CA SER A 394 -15.15 26.68 7.92
C SER A 394 -14.57 26.71 9.34
N ILE A 395 -13.37 27.28 9.53
CA ILE A 395 -12.73 27.37 10.85
C ILE A 395 -12.49 28.85 11.15
N ASN A 396 -13.34 29.44 11.99
CA ASN A 396 -13.03 30.78 12.52
C ASN A 396 -11.67 30.76 13.23
N CYS A 397 -10.97 31.89 13.24
CA CYS A 397 -9.61 31.94 13.80
C CYS A 397 -9.50 31.44 15.23
N ASN A 398 -10.57 31.59 16.00
CA ASN A 398 -10.64 31.13 17.37
C ASN A 398 -10.52 29.59 17.45
N THR A 399 -11.16 28.86 16.55
CA THR A 399 -11.06 27.39 16.45
C THR A 399 -9.69 26.96 15.93
N CYS A 400 -9.11 27.71 14.98
CA CYS A 400 -7.76 27.50 14.48
C CYS A 400 -6.72 27.62 15.62
N GLN A 401 -6.73 28.72 16.35
CA GLN A 401 -5.82 28.98 17.47
C GLN A 401 -6.01 27.97 18.61
N LYS A 402 -7.24 27.55 18.90
CA LYS A 402 -7.55 26.50 19.89
C LYS A 402 -6.88 25.16 19.56
N ASN A 403 -6.71 24.86 18.28
CA ASN A 403 -6.02 23.67 17.78
C ASN A 403 -4.51 23.88 17.56
N LYS A 404 -3.93 24.99 18.04
CA LYS A 404 -2.53 25.41 17.80
C LYS A 404 -2.22 25.76 16.34
N GLY A 405 -3.21 26.25 15.63
CA GLY A 405 -3.10 26.80 14.29
C GLY A 405 -2.66 28.25 14.25
N ILE A 406 -2.07 28.63 13.12
CA ILE A 406 -1.66 29.96 12.70
C ILE A 406 -2.70 30.44 11.73
N CYS A 407 -3.33 31.56 12.08
CA CYS A 407 -4.25 32.28 11.23
C CYS A 407 -3.52 33.29 10.33
N LEU A 408 -3.52 33.10 9.02
CA LEU A 408 -3.02 34.07 8.06
C LEU A 408 -4.16 34.98 7.60
N LYS A 409 -4.16 36.24 8.06
CA LYS A 409 -5.09 37.28 7.59
C LYS A 409 -4.63 37.83 6.25
N GLU A 410 -5.58 38.11 5.37
CA GLU A 410 -5.35 38.86 4.14
C GLU A 410 -4.71 40.22 4.46
N GLN A 411 -3.59 40.56 3.82
CA GLN A 411 -3.11 41.95 3.84
C GLN A 411 -3.94 42.72 2.83
N GLY A 412 -4.90 43.51 3.33
CA GLY A 412 -5.65 44.44 2.50
C GLY A 412 -4.71 45.29 1.65
N SER A 413 -5.07 45.43 0.38
CA SER A 413 -4.51 46.43 -0.53
C SER A 413 -4.38 47.77 0.20
N ASN A 414 -3.19 48.37 0.15
CA ASN A 414 -2.95 49.74 0.57
C ASN A 414 -4.10 50.64 0.09
N GLU A 415 -4.84 51.23 1.02
CA GLU A 415 -5.72 52.37 0.74
C GLU A 415 -4.88 53.46 0.10
N LYS A 416 -4.96 53.57 -1.22
CA LYS A 416 -4.68 54.85 -1.89
C LYS A 416 -5.96 55.67 -1.77
N ASN A 417 -5.84 56.76 -1.02
CA ASN A 417 -6.77 57.87 -1.06
C ASN A 417 -6.85 58.36 -2.50
N ASP A 418 -7.98 58.16 -3.17
CA ASP A 418 -8.40 59.00 -4.28
C ASP A 418 -9.88 59.36 -4.02
N GLU A 419 -10.10 60.65 -3.84
CA GLU A 419 -11.41 61.31 -3.80
C GLU A 419 -12.12 61.16 -5.17
N ASP A 420 -13.45 61.32 -5.15
CA ASP A 420 -14.37 61.40 -6.30
C ASP A 420 -14.96 60.08 -6.84
N ASP A 421 -16.10 59.66 -6.28
CA ASP A 421 -17.36 59.66 -7.05
C ASP A 421 -18.60 59.53 -6.14
N VAL A 422 -19.64 60.29 -6.47
CA VAL A 422 -20.85 60.52 -5.70
C VAL A 422 -21.96 59.56 -6.15
N GLY A 423 -22.46 58.76 -5.20
CA GLY A 423 -23.91 58.52 -5.11
C GLY A 423 -24.43 57.11 -5.40
N LYS A 424 -24.65 56.34 -4.31
CA LYS A 424 -25.98 55.86 -3.89
C LYS A 424 -25.87 55.04 -2.59
N LYS A 425 -26.29 55.65 -1.47
CA LYS A 425 -26.65 54.94 -0.24
C LYS A 425 -28.18 54.84 -0.14
N ARG A 426 -28.69 53.64 0.19
CA ARG A 426 -29.82 53.33 1.11
C ARG A 426 -30.26 51.87 0.87
N GLY A 427 -30.25 50.95 1.82
CA GLY A 427 -29.88 51.03 3.23
C GLY A 427 -30.00 49.68 3.98
N GLY A 428 -29.50 49.69 5.23
CA GLY A 428 -30.05 48.97 6.39
C GLY A 428 -29.83 47.47 6.54
N GLY A 429 -28.79 47.09 7.28
CA GLY A 429 -28.63 45.75 7.91
C GLY A 429 -27.24 45.62 8.51
N GLY A 430 -27.13 45.32 9.81
CA GLY A 430 -25.93 45.49 10.64
C GLY A 430 -24.66 44.82 10.11
N SER A 431 -23.56 45.56 10.18
CA SER A 431 -22.20 45.10 9.94
C SER A 431 -21.75 44.19 11.09
N SER A 432 -21.63 42.88 10.83
CA SER A 432 -20.61 42.06 11.50
C SER A 432 -19.31 42.25 10.72
N GLU A 433 -18.37 43.00 11.30
CA GLU A 433 -16.94 42.76 11.06
C GLU A 433 -16.68 41.29 11.39
N ASP A 434 -16.56 40.36 10.42
CA ASP A 434 -15.94 39.03 10.65
C ASP A 434 -15.89 38.06 9.43
N ASP A 435 -15.96 38.53 8.18
CA ASP A 435 -15.78 37.65 7.00
C ASP A 435 -14.53 38.02 6.18
N VAL A 436 -13.38 38.14 6.84
CA VAL A 436 -12.10 38.11 6.14
C VAL A 436 -11.69 36.64 6.03
N PRO A 437 -11.42 36.08 4.84
CA PRO A 437 -10.95 34.71 4.71
C PRO A 437 -9.59 34.56 5.44
N VAL A 438 -9.48 33.57 6.34
CA VAL A 438 -8.26 33.37 7.15
C VAL A 438 -7.72 31.95 7.04
N LEU A 439 -6.57 31.75 6.39
CA LEU A 439 -5.91 30.44 6.26
C LEU A 439 -5.39 29.93 7.63
N CYS A 440 -5.72 28.70 8.01
CA CYS A 440 -5.26 28.04 9.24
C CYS A 440 -4.13 27.02 8.98
N LEU A 441 -2.93 27.29 9.50
CA LEU A 441 -1.74 26.43 9.39
C LEU A 441 -1.25 25.99 10.78
N LEU A 442 -1.14 24.70 11.10
CA LEU A 442 -0.63 24.32 12.43
C LEU A 442 0.83 24.75 12.71
N SER A 443 1.11 24.93 14.01
CA SER A 443 2.29 25.52 14.67
C SER A 443 3.70 25.03 14.31
N SER A 444 3.94 24.33 13.21
CA SER A 444 5.30 23.98 12.75
C SER A 444 5.64 24.50 11.36
N PHE A 445 4.78 25.33 10.76
CA PHE A 445 5.04 25.92 9.44
C PHE A 445 6.40 26.64 9.43
N GLY A 446 7.34 26.14 8.60
CA GLY A 446 8.68 26.72 8.46
C GLY A 446 9.63 26.54 9.66
N CYS A 447 9.27 25.73 10.66
CA CYS A 447 10.10 25.45 11.84
C CYS A 447 10.38 23.94 11.98
N ASP A 448 11.52 23.48 11.45
CA ASP A 448 11.89 22.07 11.34
C ASP A 448 11.82 21.34 12.70
N HIS A 449 12.36 21.97 13.75
CA HIS A 449 12.35 21.46 15.12
C HIS A 449 11.89 22.51 16.14
N GLY A 450 10.77 23.18 15.89
CA GLY A 450 10.28 24.23 16.78
C GLY A 450 8.80 24.52 16.63
N THR A 451 8.31 25.43 17.46
CA THR A 451 6.97 25.99 17.31
C THR A 451 7.04 27.33 16.58
N CYS A 452 6.21 27.48 15.56
CA CYS A 452 6.06 28.66 14.74
C CYS A 452 5.10 29.67 15.39
N SER A 453 5.47 30.95 15.34
CA SER A 453 4.66 32.09 15.77
C SER A 453 4.60 33.13 14.63
N LEU A 454 3.40 33.61 14.33
CA LEU A 454 3.15 34.57 13.25
C LEU A 454 3.30 36.01 13.73
N LYS A 455 3.99 36.83 12.93
CA LYS A 455 4.08 38.28 13.11
C LYS A 455 2.98 39.00 12.31
N ALA A 456 2.70 40.25 12.70
CA ALA A 456 1.66 41.09 12.08
C ALA A 456 1.82 41.34 10.56
N ASN A 457 3.02 41.12 10.01
CA ASN A 457 3.33 41.28 8.58
C ASN A 457 3.29 39.95 7.80
N ASN A 458 2.60 38.92 8.30
CA ASN A 458 2.55 37.58 7.72
C ASN A 458 3.92 36.86 7.59
N THR A 459 4.96 37.34 8.28
CA THR A 459 6.22 36.59 8.46
C THR A 459 6.16 35.73 9.71
N PHE A 460 6.90 34.63 9.75
CA PHE A 460 6.92 33.74 10.91
C PHE A 460 8.26 33.78 11.66
N THR A 461 8.21 33.37 12.93
CA THR A 461 9.38 33.13 13.78
C THR A 461 9.29 31.77 14.44
N CYS A 462 10.43 31.10 14.54
CA CYS A 462 10.49 29.79 15.16
C CYS A 462 11.06 29.87 16.58
N SER A 463 10.34 29.25 17.52
CA SER A 463 10.85 28.94 18.84
C SER A 463 11.37 27.51 18.84
N CYS A 464 12.70 27.38 18.85
CA CYS A 464 13.33 26.08 18.66
C CYS A 464 13.22 25.19 19.90
N SER A 465 12.97 23.90 19.63
CA SER A 465 13.07 22.86 20.64
C SER A 465 14.51 22.74 21.12
N SER A 466 14.70 22.30 22.37
CA SER A 466 16.03 22.18 22.98
C SER A 466 17.00 21.40 22.07
N GLY A 467 18.17 21.99 21.81
CA GLY A 467 19.21 21.41 20.95
C GLY A 467 19.17 21.88 19.50
N TYR A 468 18.17 22.67 19.10
CA TYR A 468 18.04 23.25 17.76
C TYR A 468 18.07 24.78 17.81
N SER A 469 18.57 25.40 16.75
CA SER A 469 18.74 26.85 16.62
C SER A 469 18.57 27.30 15.17
N GLY A 470 18.61 28.61 14.93
CA GLY A 470 18.41 29.22 13.60
C GLY A 470 16.97 29.68 13.38
N SER A 471 16.77 30.53 12.38
CA SER A 471 15.47 31.16 12.07
C SER A 471 14.37 30.17 11.69
N LYS A 472 14.76 28.95 11.26
CA LYS A 472 13.87 27.81 10.96
C LYS A 472 14.04 26.62 11.92
N CYS A 473 14.82 26.75 13.00
CA CYS A 473 15.13 25.64 13.92
C CYS A 473 15.71 24.40 13.25
N ASN A 474 16.50 24.61 12.20
CA ASN A 474 17.12 23.57 11.38
C ASN A 474 18.57 23.24 11.78
N ASN A 475 19.18 24.03 12.68
CA ASN A 475 20.56 23.79 13.13
C ASN A 475 20.55 23.05 14.47
N GLY A 476 20.73 21.72 14.45
CA GLY A 476 20.79 20.89 15.65
C GLY A 476 22.05 20.02 15.74
N GLY A 477 22.77 20.13 16.87
CA GLY A 477 23.92 19.29 17.23
C GLY A 477 25.21 20.08 17.55
N SER A 478 25.44 20.35 18.83
CA SER A 478 26.72 20.73 19.48
C SER A 478 27.38 22.07 19.06
N SER A 479 27.82 22.80 20.07
CA SER A 479 28.15 24.24 20.09
C SER A 479 29.51 24.67 19.48
N SER A 480 29.52 25.96 19.10
CA SER A 480 30.61 26.96 19.20
C SER A 480 31.81 26.96 18.23
N SER A 481 31.96 28.12 17.57
CA SER A 481 33.19 28.89 17.24
C SER A 481 34.29 28.28 16.35
N SER A 482 34.48 28.95 15.20
CA SER A 482 35.74 29.35 14.53
C SER A 482 36.84 28.33 14.19
N ASN A 483 37.17 28.36 12.89
CA ASN A 483 38.45 28.14 12.21
C ASN A 483 39.01 26.72 11.94
N SER A 484 39.29 26.54 10.65
CA SER A 484 40.41 25.86 9.97
C SER A 484 40.61 24.35 10.12
N SER A 485 40.46 23.70 8.95
CA SER A 485 41.32 22.69 8.33
C SER A 485 41.72 21.41 9.08
N SER A 486 41.58 20.33 8.31
CA SER A 486 42.36 19.09 8.25
C SER A 486 41.73 17.82 8.82
N SER A 487 42.03 16.78 8.07
CA SER A 487 41.52 15.42 7.94
C SER A 487 42.01 14.46 9.03
N GLU A 488 41.12 13.60 9.54
CA GLU A 488 41.16 12.13 9.53
C GLU A 488 40.24 11.51 10.60
N PRO A 489 39.83 10.22 10.47
CA PRO A 489 38.58 9.70 11.03
C PRO A 489 38.76 8.86 12.30
N ALA A 490 37.76 8.88 13.19
CA ALA A 490 37.50 7.86 14.22
C ALA A 490 36.18 8.20 14.97
N PRO A 491 35.59 7.34 15.81
CA PRO A 491 35.40 5.88 15.76
C PRO A 491 33.90 5.49 15.99
N THR A 492 33.61 4.19 15.90
CA THR A 492 32.29 3.57 16.18
C THR A 492 31.81 3.80 17.63
N PRO A 493 30.54 4.18 17.88
CA PRO A 493 30.05 4.37 19.26
C PRO A 493 29.45 3.09 19.86
N THR A 494 29.98 2.74 21.03
CA THR A 494 29.49 1.71 21.96
C THR A 494 28.27 2.23 22.74
N ILE A 495 27.23 1.41 22.84
CA ILE A 495 25.98 1.72 23.57
C ILE A 495 26.16 1.40 25.06
N THR A 496 25.82 2.33 25.95
CA THR A 496 25.48 2.03 27.36
C THR A 496 24.13 2.68 27.74
N PRO A 497 23.24 1.96 28.45
CA PRO A 497 21.86 2.40 28.67
C PRO A 497 21.66 3.15 29.99
N LYS A 498 20.69 4.08 30.03
CA LYS A 498 20.14 4.67 31.27
C LYS A 498 18.61 4.80 31.17
N PRO A 499 17.88 4.95 32.29
CA PRO A 499 16.92 3.95 32.76
C PRO A 499 15.45 4.36 32.55
N SER A 500 14.59 3.36 32.42
CA SER A 500 13.15 3.52 32.25
C SER A 500 12.43 3.66 33.60
N LYS A 501 11.38 4.50 33.63
CA LYS A 501 10.17 4.30 34.44
C LYS A 501 9.07 5.28 33.99
N SER A 502 8.00 4.76 33.38
CA SER A 502 6.61 4.95 33.83
C SER A 502 5.56 4.57 32.76
N LYS A 503 4.40 4.12 33.27
CA LYS A 503 3.09 3.85 32.63
C LYS A 503 2.87 2.59 31.78
N LYS A 504 3.89 1.89 31.23
CA LYS A 504 3.66 0.62 30.49
C LYS A 504 3.41 -0.61 31.39
N ASP A 505 3.86 -0.59 32.64
CA ASP A 505 3.92 -1.81 33.47
C ASP A 505 2.56 -2.23 34.06
N LYS A 506 1.59 -1.33 34.17
CA LYS A 506 0.26 -1.65 34.69
C LYS A 506 -0.64 -2.37 33.68
N ALA A 507 -0.43 -2.18 32.38
CA ALA A 507 -1.17 -2.92 31.34
C ALA A 507 -0.63 -4.35 31.17
N LEU A 508 0.68 -4.54 31.37
CA LEU A 508 1.35 -5.84 31.25
C LEU A 508 0.96 -6.81 32.40
N ALA A 509 0.73 -6.29 33.60
CA ALA A 509 0.36 -7.08 34.78
C ALA A 509 -1.08 -7.66 34.71
N ILE A 510 -1.99 -7.05 33.95
CA ILE A 510 -3.37 -7.51 33.79
C ILE A 510 -3.53 -8.43 32.57
N SER A 511 -2.70 -8.26 31.53
CA SER A 511 -2.78 -9.07 30.30
C SER A 511 -2.15 -10.46 30.43
N LEU A 512 -1.12 -10.61 31.27
CA LEU A 512 -0.36 -11.86 31.37
C LEU A 512 -1.21 -13.03 31.92
N PRO A 513 -2.03 -12.87 32.99
CA PRO A 513 -2.89 -13.94 33.48
C PRO A 513 -3.95 -14.36 32.46
N ILE A 514 -4.51 -13.41 31.70
CA ILE A 514 -5.54 -13.68 30.68
C ILE A 514 -4.95 -14.51 29.53
N VAL A 515 -3.72 -14.20 29.11
CA VAL A 515 -3.00 -14.98 28.09
C VAL A 515 -2.69 -16.40 28.59
N PHE A 516 -2.29 -16.56 29.85
CA PHE A 516 -2.05 -17.90 30.43
C PHE A 516 -3.34 -18.71 30.58
N VAL A 517 -4.47 -18.08 30.90
CA VAL A 517 -5.78 -18.75 30.90
C VAL A 517 -6.17 -19.18 29.49
N PHE A 518 -5.96 -18.33 28.48
CA PHE A 518 -6.26 -18.67 27.08
C PHE A 518 -5.37 -19.80 26.56
N LEU A 519 -4.06 -19.76 26.86
CA LEU A 519 -3.12 -20.84 26.53
C LEU A 519 -3.46 -22.14 27.27
N GLY A 520 -3.91 -22.05 28.52
CA GLY A 520 -4.39 -23.19 29.30
C GLY A 520 -5.64 -23.84 28.70
N ILE A 521 -6.60 -23.03 28.24
CA ILE A 521 -7.80 -23.52 27.53
C ILE A 521 -7.41 -24.21 26.22
N ILE A 522 -6.52 -23.60 25.43
CA ILE A 522 -6.01 -24.19 24.17
C ILE A 522 -5.30 -25.52 24.46
N PHE A 523 -4.45 -25.57 25.48
CA PHE A 523 -3.77 -26.81 25.90
C PHE A 523 -4.76 -27.89 26.30
N LEU A 524 -5.79 -27.56 27.09
CA LEU A 524 -6.84 -28.51 27.48
C LEU A 524 -7.65 -29.02 26.29
N VAL A 525 -7.95 -28.16 25.32
CA VAL A 525 -8.63 -28.56 24.08
C VAL A 525 -7.76 -29.52 23.27
N VAL A 526 -6.47 -29.22 23.10
CA VAL A 526 -5.52 -30.10 22.40
C VAL A 526 -5.39 -31.44 23.12
N VAL A 527 -5.23 -31.44 24.44
CA VAL A 527 -5.16 -32.66 25.25
C VAL A 527 -6.45 -33.47 25.17
N TYR A 528 -7.63 -32.83 25.20
CA TYR A 528 -8.92 -33.49 25.04
C TYR A 528 -9.03 -34.24 23.70
N PHE A 529 -8.60 -33.63 22.59
CA PHE A 529 -8.59 -34.28 21.28
C PHE A 529 -7.55 -35.41 21.18
N ILE A 530 -6.38 -35.27 21.82
CA ILE A 530 -5.38 -36.34 21.91
C ILE A 530 -5.91 -37.53 22.72
N LEU A 531 -6.63 -37.28 23.83
CA LEU A 531 -7.22 -38.33 24.66
C LEU A 531 -8.40 -39.02 23.97
N LYS A 532 -9.20 -38.30 23.18
CA LYS A 532 -10.26 -38.89 22.35
C LYS A 532 -9.69 -39.86 21.29
N LYS A 533 -8.47 -39.60 20.81
CA LYS A 533 -7.73 -40.49 19.87
C LYS A 533 -7.28 -41.81 20.50
N LYS A 534 -7.31 -41.96 21.83
CA LYS A 534 -6.76 -43.12 22.56
C LYS A 534 -7.79 -44.16 23.01
N ARG A 535 -9.04 -44.13 22.52
CA ARG A 535 -9.94 -45.29 22.65
C ARG A 535 -9.72 -46.23 21.46
N PRO A 536 -9.12 -47.43 21.65
CA PRO A 536 -9.16 -48.46 20.63
C PRO A 536 -10.60 -48.98 20.56
N THR A 537 -11.22 -48.88 19.40
CA THR A 537 -12.37 -49.71 19.04
C THR A 537 -11.90 -51.15 18.91
N GLU A 538 -12.11 -51.94 19.96
CA GLU A 538 -12.26 -53.40 19.83
C GLU A 538 -13.58 -53.68 19.11
N GLN A 539 -13.51 -54.39 17.98
CA GLN A 539 -14.54 -55.22 17.31
C GLN A 539 -14.07 -55.38 15.86
N GLY A 540 -13.82 -56.55 15.26
CA GLY A 540 -13.81 -57.94 15.69
C GLY A 540 -13.37 -58.72 14.45
N TYR A 541 -12.28 -59.47 14.52
CA TYR A 541 -11.89 -60.40 13.46
C TYR A 541 -12.71 -61.69 13.64
N SER A 542 -13.69 -61.92 12.78
CA SER A 542 -14.32 -63.23 12.61
C SER A 542 -13.38 -64.15 11.83
N ALA A 543 -13.08 -65.30 12.41
CA ALA A 543 -12.23 -66.35 11.86
C ALA A 543 -12.78 -66.95 10.54
N LEU A 544 -11.89 -67.18 9.59
CA LEU A 544 -12.08 -68.09 8.45
C LEU A 544 -11.78 -69.53 8.92
N PRO A 545 -12.63 -70.53 8.66
CA PRO A 545 -12.29 -71.92 8.92
C PRO A 545 -11.45 -72.50 7.77
N ILE A 546 -10.31 -73.06 8.16
CA ILE A 546 -9.46 -73.93 7.34
C ILE A 546 -10.17 -75.28 7.21
N GLN A 547 -10.48 -75.70 5.98
CA GLN A 547 -10.80 -77.09 5.65
C GLN A 547 -9.51 -77.76 5.19
N VAL A 548 -9.09 -78.76 5.95
CA VAL A 548 -7.98 -79.68 5.65
C VAL A 548 -8.60 -80.86 4.89
N GLU A 549 -8.15 -81.09 3.66
CA GLU A 549 -8.34 -82.35 2.96
C GLU A 549 -7.41 -83.41 3.57
N SER A 550 -7.96 -84.56 3.95
CA SER A 550 -7.23 -85.81 4.07
C SER A 550 -8.12 -86.99 3.71
N SER A 551 -7.64 -87.78 2.73
CA SER A 551 -8.05 -89.10 2.23
C SER A 551 -9.44 -89.26 1.62
#